data_AF-A0A7T2GL20-F1
#
_entry.id   AF-A0A7T2GL20-F1
#
_cell.length_a   1.000
_cell.length_b   1.000
_cell.length_c   1.000
_cell.angle_alpha   90.00
_cell.angle_beta   90.00
_cell.angle_gamma   90.00
#
_symmetry.space_group_name_H-M   'P 1'
#
loop_
_entity.id
_entity.type
_entity.pdbx_description
1 polymer ?
#
loop_
_entity_poly.entity_id
_entity_poly.type
_entity_poly.pdbx_seq_one_letter_code
_entity_poly.pdbx_strand_id
1 'polypeptide(L)'
;MARINPDDGIGDLVSRLIADGKAMARAEVNLVKAVAQHRAEKAKSGAILLGAGIALLLAGFIGLIVGIVMGLAPLIGPLLAGVAVIAVAGIIGFLLIRAGARKLAVLGSGSEEEREALDDGLREAA
;
A
#
# COMPACT_ATOMS: atom_id res chain seq x y z
N MET A 1 -27.91 -28.24 -28.16
CA MET A 1 -29.14 -28.99 -27.80
C MET A 1 -28.72 -30.20 -26.97
N ALA A 2 -28.70 -30.09 -25.64
CA ALA A 2 -28.40 -31.22 -24.77
C ALA A 2 -29.63 -32.14 -24.73
N ARG A 3 -29.46 -33.39 -25.15
CA ARG A 3 -30.52 -34.42 -25.08
C ARG A 3 -30.64 -34.84 -23.63
N ILE A 4 -31.78 -34.51 -23.00
CA ILE A 4 -32.12 -35.01 -21.67
C ILE A 4 -32.63 -36.43 -21.89
N ASN A 5 -31.86 -37.44 -21.46
CA ASN A 5 -32.36 -38.79 -21.43
C ASN A 5 -33.29 -38.92 -20.21
N PRO A 6 -34.52 -39.44 -20.38
CA PRO A 6 -35.50 -39.56 -19.29
C PRO A 6 -35.11 -40.56 -18.18
N ASP A 7 -33.97 -41.25 -18.34
CA ASP A 7 -33.42 -42.19 -17.35
C ASP A 7 -32.41 -41.54 -16.38
N ASP A 8 -32.05 -40.26 -16.57
CA ASP A 8 -31.18 -39.53 -15.65
C ASP A 8 -31.96 -39.23 -14.35
N GLY A 9 -31.72 -40.02 -13.30
CA GLY A 9 -32.36 -39.84 -12.00
C GLY A 9 -32.06 -38.47 -11.38
N ILE A 10 -32.93 -38.01 -10.47
CA ILE A 10 -32.78 -36.74 -9.72
C ILE A 10 -31.37 -36.60 -9.09
N GLY A 11 -30.76 -37.71 -8.68
CA GLY A 11 -29.38 -37.71 -8.16
C GLY A 11 -28.33 -37.23 -9.16
N ASP A 12 -28.51 -37.47 -10.45
CA ASP A 12 -27.57 -37.07 -11.50
C ASP A 12 -27.67 -35.58 -11.84
N LEU A 13 -28.88 -35.01 -11.76
CA LEU A 13 -29.09 -33.56 -11.85
C LEU A 13 -28.48 -32.82 -10.65
N VAL A 14 -28.61 -33.36 -9.44
CA VAL A 14 -28.00 -32.78 -8.24
C VAL A 14 -26.47 -32.87 -8.29
N SER A 15 -25.93 -34.01 -8.72
CA SER A 15 -24.49 -34.20 -8.93
C SER A 15 -23.93 -33.17 -9.93
N ARG A 16 -24.64 -32.95 -11.04
CA ARG A 16 -24.30 -31.93 -12.05
C ARG A 16 -24.36 -30.50 -11.50
N LEU A 17 -25.41 -30.13 -10.78
CA LEU A 17 -25.51 -28.79 -10.19
C LEU A 17 -24.38 -28.51 -9.18
N ILE A 18 -23.99 -29.51 -8.39
CA ILE A 18 -22.84 -29.41 -7.48
C ILE A 18 -21.53 -29.29 -8.27
N ALA A 19 -21.39 -30.04 -9.36
CA ALA A 19 -20.21 -29.96 -10.23
C ALA A 19 -20.10 -28.57 -10.91
N ASP A 20 -21.21 -28.04 -11.42
CA ASP A 20 -21.29 -26.73 -12.04
C ASP A 20 -21.05 -25.60 -11.03
N GLY A 21 -21.60 -25.70 -9.82
CA GLY A 21 -21.34 -24.75 -8.74
C GLY A 21 -19.86 -24.72 -8.32
N LYS A 22 -19.22 -25.90 -8.24
CA LYS A 22 -17.76 -25.99 -8.00
C LYS A 22 -16.95 -25.39 -9.15
N ALA A 23 -17.39 -25.56 -10.40
CA ALA A 23 -16.75 -24.98 -11.56
C ALA A 23 -16.85 -23.44 -11.55
N MET A 24 -18.01 -22.89 -11.16
CA MET A 24 -18.24 -21.46 -11.05
C MET A 24 -17.42 -20.82 -9.92
N ALA A 25 -17.37 -21.44 -8.75
CA ALA A 25 -16.51 -20.97 -7.66
C ALA A 25 -15.03 -20.92 -8.06
N ARG A 26 -14.55 -21.91 -8.82
CA ARG A 26 -13.19 -21.89 -9.38
C ARG A 26 -12.98 -20.77 -10.39
N ALA A 27 -14.00 -20.46 -11.20
CA ALA A 27 -13.94 -19.39 -12.19
C ALA A 27 -13.81 -18.01 -11.52
N GLU A 28 -14.54 -17.74 -10.44
CA GLU A 28 -14.42 -16.50 -9.66
C GLU A 28 -13.04 -16.35 -9.02
N VAL A 29 -12.51 -17.42 -8.42
CA VAL A 29 -11.14 -17.41 -7.87
C VAL A 29 -10.11 -17.12 -8.97
N ASN A 30 -10.25 -17.74 -10.14
CA ASN A 30 -9.37 -17.49 -11.28
C ASN A 30 -9.52 -16.07 -11.82
N LEU A 31 -10.73 -15.50 -11.81
CA LEU A 31 -10.98 -14.12 -12.22
C LEU A 31 -10.32 -13.13 -11.26
N VAL A 32 -10.50 -13.31 -9.95
CA VAL A 32 -9.84 -12.47 -8.92
C VAL A 32 -8.33 -12.53 -9.07
N LYS A 33 -7.78 -13.74 -9.28
CA LYS A 33 -6.35 -13.93 -9.54
C LYS A 33 -5.88 -13.22 -10.81
N ALA A 34 -6.62 -13.34 -11.92
CA ALA A 34 -6.29 -12.69 -13.18
C ALA A 34 -6.35 -11.16 -13.07
N VAL A 35 -7.37 -10.61 -12.39
CA VAL A 35 -7.48 -9.17 -12.14
C VAL A 35 -6.34 -8.69 -11.25
N ALA A 36 -5.98 -9.44 -10.20
CA ALA A 36 -4.85 -9.11 -9.35
C ALA A 36 -3.52 -9.11 -10.12
N GLN A 37 -3.27 -10.11 -10.96
CA GLN A 37 -2.08 -10.19 -11.81
C GLN A 37 -2.03 -9.03 -12.82
N HIS A 38 -3.13 -8.75 -13.51
CA HIS A 38 -3.22 -7.64 -14.47
C HIS A 38 -2.98 -6.28 -13.81
N ARG A 39 -3.53 -6.08 -12.60
CA ARG A 39 -3.29 -4.88 -11.80
C ARG A 39 -1.83 -4.79 -11.38
N ALA A 40 -1.22 -5.89 -10.94
CA ALA A 40 0.19 -5.94 -10.56
C ALA A 40 1.13 -5.63 -11.74
N GLU A 41 0.85 -6.18 -12.92
CA GLU A 41 1.64 -5.90 -14.13
C GLU A 41 1.53 -4.43 -14.55
N LYS A 42 0.32 -3.85 -14.50
CA LYS A 42 0.13 -2.41 -14.75
C LYS A 42 0.79 -1.53 -13.71
N ALA A 43 0.77 -1.94 -12.44
CA ALA A 43 1.43 -1.22 -11.36
C ALA A 43 2.96 -1.29 -11.46
N LYS A 44 3.52 -2.34 -12.08
CA LYS A 44 4.97 -2.53 -12.19
C LYS A 44 5.67 -1.36 -12.88
N SER A 45 5.16 -0.89 -14.01
CA SER A 45 5.76 0.24 -14.73
C SER A 45 5.68 1.52 -13.89
N GLY A 46 4.54 1.78 -13.26
CA GLY A 46 4.36 2.89 -12.33
C GLY A 46 5.32 2.81 -11.14
N ALA A 47 5.51 1.64 -10.54
CA ALA A 47 6.41 1.41 -9.43
C ALA A 47 7.88 1.63 -9.82
N ILE A 48 8.30 1.21 -11.02
CA ILE A 48 9.65 1.46 -11.54
C ILE A 48 9.88 2.97 -11.71
N LEU A 49 8.95 3.67 -12.36
CA LEU A 49 9.05 5.12 -12.56
C LEU A 49 9.07 5.87 -11.23
N LEU A 50 8.19 5.48 -10.29
CA LEU A 50 8.15 6.07 -8.96
C LEU A 50 9.47 5.82 -8.20
N GLY A 51 9.97 4.59 -8.21
CA GLY A 51 11.25 4.24 -7.58
C GLY A 51 12.42 5.02 -8.18
N ALA A 52 12.49 5.13 -9.50
CA ALA A 52 13.50 5.93 -10.19
C ALA A 52 13.39 7.42 -9.85
N GLY A 53 12.17 7.95 -9.79
CA GLY A 53 11.91 9.35 -9.41
C GLY A 53 12.33 9.64 -7.97
N ILE A 54 12.00 8.76 -7.02
CA ILE A 54 12.42 8.88 -5.61
C ILE A 54 13.94 8.83 -5.51
N ALA A 55 14.60 7.90 -6.21
CA ALA A 55 16.04 7.79 -6.23
C ALA A 55 16.71 9.06 -6.79
N LEU A 56 16.17 9.61 -7.87
CA LEU A 56 16.69 10.83 -8.48
C LEU A 56 16.47 12.07 -7.60
N LEU A 57 15.30 12.18 -6.95
CA LEU A 57 15.03 13.23 -5.98
C LEU A 57 15.97 13.14 -4.78
N LEU A 58 16.25 11.94 -4.27
CA LEU A 58 17.19 11.76 -3.17
C LEU A 58 18.62 12.16 -3.60
N ALA A 59 19.07 11.73 -4.78
CA ALA A 59 20.37 12.11 -5.32
C ALA A 59 20.49 13.63 -5.50
N GLY A 60 19.45 14.27 -6.07
CA GLY A 60 19.38 15.72 -6.23
C GLY A 60 19.35 16.46 -4.89
N PHE A 61 18.65 15.93 -3.89
CA PHE A 61 18.60 16.51 -2.56
C PHE A 61 19.97 16.47 -1.86
N ILE A 62 20.70 15.34 -1.97
CA ILE A 62 22.08 15.25 -1.47
C ILE A 62 22.98 16.26 -2.19
N GLY A 63 22.89 16.32 -3.52
CA GLY A 63 23.65 17.29 -4.33
C GLY A 63 23.33 18.73 -3.95
N LEU A 64 22.07 19.05 -3.66
CA LEU A 64 21.63 20.37 -3.20
C LEU A 64 22.24 20.72 -1.84
N ILE A 65 22.24 19.79 -0.88
CA ILE A 65 22.89 20.01 0.43
C ILE A 65 24.38 20.30 0.25
N VAL A 66 25.08 19.49 -0.57
CA VAL A 66 26.51 19.69 -0.87
C VAL A 66 26.73 21.06 -1.52
N GLY A 67 25.91 21.43 -2.50
CA GLY A 67 25.99 22.73 -3.17
C GLY A 67 25.80 23.91 -2.22
N ILE A 68 24.85 23.81 -1.27
CA ILE A 68 24.66 24.83 -0.24
C ILE A 68 25.89 24.92 0.66
N VAL A 69 26.43 23.79 1.12
CA VAL A 69 27.65 23.78 1.95
C VAL A 69 28.82 24.41 1.21
N MET A 70 29.03 24.08 -0.07
CA MET A 70 30.09 24.68 -0.90
C MET A 70 29.87 26.18 -1.12
N GLY A 71 28.62 26.64 -1.25
CA GLY A 71 28.29 28.06 -1.37
C GLY A 71 28.51 28.84 -0.07
N LEU A 72 28.29 28.22 1.09
CA LEU A 72 28.45 28.84 2.41
C LEU A 72 29.89 28.75 2.94
N ALA A 73 30.65 27.74 2.51
CA ALA A 73 32.01 27.49 2.99
C ALA A 73 32.96 28.70 2.84
N PRO A 74 32.93 29.50 1.76
CA PRO A 74 33.77 30.70 1.65
C PRO A 74 33.42 31.83 2.62
N LEU A 75 32.18 31.84 3.15
CA LEU A 75 31.70 32.92 4.02
C LEU A 75 31.99 32.63 5.50
N ILE A 76 31.74 31.41 5.95
CA ILE A 76 31.82 31.03 7.38
C ILE A 76 32.78 29.87 7.64
N GLY A 77 33.47 29.37 6.62
CA GLY A 77 34.33 28.21 6.70
C GLY A 77 33.57 26.88 6.49
N PRO A 78 34.26 25.83 6.00
CA PRO A 78 33.63 24.57 5.60
C PRO A 78 32.99 23.81 6.78
N LEU A 79 33.60 23.86 7.97
CA LEU A 79 33.05 23.19 9.16
C LEU A 79 31.74 23.83 9.63
N LEU A 80 31.71 25.17 9.78
CA LEU A 80 30.50 25.88 10.22
C LEU A 80 29.38 25.80 9.17
N ALA A 81 29.73 25.82 7.88
CA ALA A 81 28.78 25.59 6.79
C ALA A 81 28.10 24.22 6.90
N GLY A 82 28.88 23.14 7.07
CA GLY A 82 28.34 21.79 7.25
C GLY A 82 27.40 21.69 8.46
N VAL A 83 27.83 22.20 9.62
CA VAL A 83 27.02 22.17 10.85
C VAL A 83 25.72 22.96 10.68
N ALA A 84 25.77 24.16 10.11
CA ALA A 84 24.59 25.00 9.91
C ALA A 84 23.57 24.32 8.99
N VAL A 85 24.01 23.76 7.87
CA VAL A 85 23.11 23.09 6.91
C VAL A 85 22.50 21.84 7.51
N ILE A 86 23.29 21.02 8.21
CA ILE A 86 22.78 19.82 8.90
C ILE A 86 21.78 20.20 9.99
N ALA A 87 22.04 21.24 10.78
CA ALA A 87 21.13 21.70 11.81
C ALA A 87 19.77 22.13 11.22
N VAL A 88 19.78 22.94 10.17
CA VAL A 88 18.54 23.40 9.51
C VAL A 88 17.79 22.24 8.85
N ALA A 89 18.48 21.39 8.08
CA ALA A 89 17.87 20.23 7.44
C ALA A 89 17.32 19.24 8.47
N GLY A 90 18.03 19.04 9.59
CA GLY A 90 17.61 18.19 10.71
C GLY A 90 16.34 18.70 11.38
N ILE A 91 16.23 20.01 11.62
CA ILE A 91 15.00 20.62 12.18
C ILE A 91 13.82 20.41 11.24
N ILE A 92 13.99 20.69 9.94
CA ILE A 92 12.94 20.49 8.94
C ILE A 92 12.52 19.01 8.89
N GLY A 93 13.49 18.10 8.85
CA GLY A 93 13.23 16.65 8.85
C GLY A 93 12.47 16.20 10.09
N PHE A 94 12.87 16.67 11.27
CA PHE A 94 12.18 16.38 12.53
C PHE A 94 10.72 16.87 12.52
N LEU A 95 10.46 18.09 12.04
CA LEU A 95 9.11 18.63 11.94
C LEU A 95 8.23 17.84 10.96
N LEU A 96 8.78 17.43 9.82
CA LEU A 96 8.09 16.60 8.84
C LEU A 96 7.75 15.22 9.39
N ILE A 97 8.71 14.54 10.05
CA ILE A 97 8.47 13.25 10.71
C ILE A 97 7.37 13.40 11.75
N ARG A 98 7.44 14.43 12.59
CA ARG A 98 6.44 14.68 13.64
C ARG A 98 5.05 14.94 13.05
N ALA A 99 4.96 15.68 11.94
CA ALA A 99 3.71 15.92 11.25
C ALA A 99 3.14 14.64 10.61
N GLY A 100 3.99 13.85 9.94
CA GLY A 100 3.61 12.58 9.32
C GLY A 100 3.14 11.55 10.35
N ALA A 101 3.90 11.39 11.44
CA ALA A 101 3.55 10.49 12.53
C ALA A 101 2.18 10.82 13.14
N ARG A 102 1.86 12.10 13.34
CA ARG A 102 0.53 12.51 13.83
C ARG A 102 -0.59 12.16 12.86
N LYS A 103 -0.38 12.33 11.55
CA LYS A 103 -1.40 11.98 10.53
C LYS A 103 -1.65 10.48 10.47
N LEU A 104 -0.60 9.67 10.62
CA LEU A 104 -0.73 8.21 10.66
C LEU A 104 -1.34 7.72 11.98
N ALA A 105 -1.05 8.38 13.10
CA ALA A 105 -1.63 8.04 14.40
C ALA A 105 -3.17 8.14 14.39
N VAL A 106 -3.74 9.11 13.66
CA VAL A 106 -5.20 9.26 13.48
C VAL A 106 -5.83 8.05 12.79
N LEU A 107 -5.10 7.37 11.90
CA LEU A 107 -5.60 6.16 11.23
C LEU A 107 -5.49 4.89 12.09
N GLY A 108 -4.56 4.88 13.06
CA GLY A 108 -4.32 3.72 13.94
C GLY A 108 -5.05 3.79 15.28
N SER A 109 -5.45 4.99 15.72
CA SER A 109 -6.51 5.12 16.72
C SER A 109 -7.82 4.77 16.02
N GLY A 110 -8.21 3.49 16.03
CA GLY A 110 -9.59 3.11 15.68
C GLY A 110 -10.53 4.12 16.33
N SER A 111 -11.45 4.68 15.55
CA SER A 111 -12.36 5.71 16.05
C SER A 111 -12.99 5.23 17.35
N GLU A 112 -13.34 6.13 18.27
CA GLU A 112 -14.01 5.70 19.50
C GLU A 112 -15.23 4.81 19.18
N GLU A 113 -15.90 5.09 18.06
CA GLU A 113 -16.95 4.26 17.43
C GLU A 113 -16.50 2.83 17.07
N GLU A 114 -15.32 2.65 16.47
CA GLU A 114 -14.78 1.31 16.13
C GLU A 114 -14.41 0.52 17.39
N ARG A 115 -13.93 1.20 18.44
CA ARG A 115 -13.61 0.57 19.73
C ARG A 115 -14.87 0.20 20.51
N GLU A 116 -15.92 1.01 20.44
CA GLU A 116 -17.23 0.73 21.02
C GLU A 116 -17.92 -0.42 20.30
N ALA A 117 -17.89 -0.46 18.97
CA ALA A 117 -18.45 -1.57 18.19
C ALA A 117 -17.75 -2.91 18.49
N LEU A 118 -16.45 -2.89 18.76
CA LEU A 118 -15.69 -4.08 19.17
C LEU A 118 -16.04 -4.53 20.60
N ASP A 119 -16.21 -3.60 21.55
CA ASP A 119 -16.59 -3.94 22.93
C ASP A 119 -18.03 -4.49 23.02
N ASP A 120 -18.95 -3.90 22.25
CA ASP A 120 -20.36 -4.35 22.19
C ASP A 120 -20.47 -5.75 21.57
N GLY A 121 -19.79 -5.99 20.45
CA GLY A 121 -19.74 -7.32 19.83
C GLY A 121 -19.08 -8.39 20.72
N LEU A 122 -18.10 -8.01 21.56
CA LEU A 122 -17.50 -8.91 22.54
C LEU A 122 -18.44 -9.21 23.72
N ARG A 123 -19.31 -8.27 24.10
CA ARG A 123 -20.33 -8.47 25.14
C ARG A 123 -21.48 -9.34 24.68
N GLU A 124 -21.92 -9.20 23.42
CA GLU A 124 -22.94 -10.08 22.85
C GLU A 124 -22.44 -11.53 22.68
N ALA A 125 -21.12 -11.71 22.54
CA ALA A 125 -20.50 -13.02 22.39
C ALA A 125 -20.15 -13.73 23.71
N ALA A 126 -20.30 -13.06 24.87
CA ALA A 126 -19.95 -13.56 26.21
C ALA A 126 -21.19 -13.92 27.04
#